data_AF-A0AAX2A5M3-F1
#
_entry.id   AF-A0AAX2A5M3-F1
#
_cell.length_a   1.000
_cell.length_b   1.000
_cell.length_c   1.000
_cell.angle_alpha   90.00
_cell.angle_beta   90.00
_cell.angle_gamma   90.00
#
_symmetry.space_group_name_H-M   'P 1'
#
loop_
_entity.id
_entity.type
_entity.pdbx_description
1 polymer ?
#
loop_
_entity_poly.entity_id
_entity_poly.type
_entity_poly.pdbx_seq_one_letter_code
_entity_poly.pdbx_strand_id
1 'polypeptide(L)'
;TFNLVDNLIEKIKENPYILTNIKGIGFKRADEIAKALGIDPKSPFRIKSCLNYTLKEYCDNNGNSSIDKFHLYKLLDDSLRFSKQDELYENVLVEMLAKEEIYKTSENRVALSMLYFSERSILEFFNRRKDDKNRKIVENFEEYLDKKESSLG
;
A
#
# COMPACT_ATOMS: atom_id res chain seq x y z
N THR A 1 3.35 24.49 -5.03
CA THR A 1 4.31 24.86 -6.08
C THR A 1 5.38 23.80 -6.10
N PHE A 2 5.44 22.97 -7.15
CA PHE A 2 6.51 21.99 -7.33
C PHE A 2 7.82 22.78 -7.44
N ASN A 3 8.58 22.88 -6.35
CA ASN A 3 9.97 23.32 -6.45
C ASN A 3 10.63 22.36 -7.42
N LEU A 4 11.15 22.91 -8.53
CA LEU A 4 11.99 22.19 -9.46
C LEU A 4 13.08 21.52 -8.63
N VAL A 5 12.95 20.20 -8.47
CA VAL A 5 14.03 19.39 -7.93
C VAL A 5 15.09 19.49 -9.01
N ASP A 6 16.12 20.30 -8.79
CA ASP A 6 17.32 20.25 -9.61
C ASP A 6 17.71 18.76 -9.72
N ASN A 7 17.98 18.31 -10.94
CA ASN A 7 18.30 16.93 -11.29
C ASN A 7 17.12 15.93 -11.29
N LEU A 8 15.86 16.36 -11.40
CA LEU A 8 14.72 15.43 -11.56
C LEU A 8 14.91 14.47 -12.75
N ILE A 9 15.41 14.99 -13.87
CA ILE A 9 15.69 14.17 -15.07
C ILE A 9 16.76 13.11 -14.77
N GLU A 10 17.80 13.45 -14.01
CA GLU A 10 18.85 12.51 -13.63
C GLU A 10 18.31 11.44 -12.68
N LYS A 11 17.53 11.84 -11.66
CA LYS A 11 16.87 10.91 -10.74
C LYS A 11 15.93 9.93 -11.44
N ILE A 12 15.19 10.40 -12.46
CA ILE A 12 14.34 9.53 -13.28
C ILE A 12 15.18 8.58 -14.12
N LYS A 13 16.33 9.02 -14.67
CA LYS A 13 17.24 8.14 -15.41
C LYS A 13 17.85 7.06 -14.51
N GLU A 14 18.19 7.40 -13.26
CA GLU A 14 18.71 6.44 -12.28
C GLU A 14 17.63 5.46 -11.79
N ASN A 15 16.42 5.97 -11.51
CA ASN A 15 15.30 5.18 -11.04
C ASN A 15 13.98 5.65 -11.67
N PRO A 16 13.56 5.08 -12.81
CA PRO A 16 12.32 5.47 -13.47
C PRO A 16 11.08 5.19 -12.64
N TYR A 17 11.16 4.30 -11.65
CA TYR A 17 10.04 3.96 -10.77
C TYR A 17 9.67 5.06 -9.78
N ILE A 18 10.46 6.14 -9.63
CA ILE A 18 9.99 7.31 -8.85
C ILE A 18 8.71 7.90 -9.44
N LEU A 19 8.49 7.71 -10.74
CA LEU A 19 7.32 8.18 -11.46
C LEU A 19 6.01 7.58 -10.91
N THR A 20 6.05 6.44 -10.21
CA THR A 20 4.85 5.86 -9.60
C THR A 20 4.25 6.71 -8.49
N ASN A 21 5.02 7.66 -7.95
CA ASN A 21 4.54 8.62 -6.96
C ASN A 21 3.75 9.78 -7.60
N ILE A 22 3.79 9.91 -8.92
CA ILE A 22 3.04 10.93 -9.67
C ILE A 22 1.65 10.39 -9.96
N LYS A 23 0.62 11.15 -9.57
CA LYS A 23 -0.78 10.81 -9.81
C LYS A 23 -1.00 10.54 -11.31
N GLY A 24 -1.50 9.36 -11.63
CA GLY A 24 -1.78 8.93 -13.00
C GLY A 24 -0.67 8.13 -13.68
N ILE A 25 0.50 7.98 -13.07
CA ILE A 25 1.55 7.07 -13.56
C ILE A 25 1.65 5.90 -12.59
N GLY A 26 1.20 4.72 -13.02
CA GLY A 26 1.35 3.48 -12.26
C GLY A 26 2.59 2.70 -12.68
N PHE A 27 2.84 1.57 -12.00
CA PHE A 27 3.96 0.67 -12.29
C PHE A 27 4.06 0.31 -13.78
N LYS A 28 2.95 -0.08 -14.42
CA LYS A 28 2.94 -0.49 -15.84
C LYS A 28 3.56 0.58 -16.77
N ARG A 29 3.17 1.85 -16.60
CA ARG A 29 3.73 2.98 -17.37
C ARG A 29 5.18 3.27 -17.01
N ALA A 30 5.53 3.20 -15.72
CA ALA A 30 6.91 3.37 -15.28
C ALA A 30 7.84 2.25 -15.80
N ASP A 31 7.35 1.01 -15.88
CA ASP A 31 8.07 -0.16 -16.39
C ASP A 31 8.32 -0.07 -17.90
N GLU A 32 7.38 0.49 -18.68
CA GLU A 32 7.58 0.80 -20.11
C GLU A 32 8.74 1.78 -20.31
N ILE A 33 8.78 2.85 -19.51
CA ILE A 33 9.86 3.85 -19.55
C ILE A 33 11.18 3.22 -19.09
N ALA A 34 11.16 2.42 -18.02
CA ALA A 34 12.35 1.76 -17.50
C ALA A 34 12.98 0.79 -18.51
N LYS A 35 12.16 0.04 -19.25
CA LYS A 35 12.62 -0.83 -20.34
C LYS A 35 13.26 -0.03 -21.47
N ALA A 36 12.65 1.09 -21.87
CA ALA A 36 13.21 1.97 -22.89
C ALA A 36 14.56 2.58 -22.48
N LEU A 37 14.77 2.79 -21.17
CA LEU A 37 16.03 3.26 -20.59
C LEU A 37 17.05 2.14 -20.33
N GLY A 38 16.72 0.87 -20.61
CA GLY A 38 17.63 -0.26 -20.42
C GLY A 38 17.88 -0.65 -18.96
N ILE A 39 16.94 -0.33 -18.05
CA ILE A 39 17.03 -0.78 -16.65
C ILE A 39 17.01 -2.31 -16.59
N ASP A 40 17.90 -2.88 -15.78
CA ASP A 40 17.97 -4.33 -15.54
C ASP A 40 16.58 -4.87 -15.14
N PRO A 41 16.05 -5.90 -15.84
CA PRO A 41 14.82 -6.58 -15.45
C PRO A 41 14.80 -7.06 -14.00
N LYS A 42 15.95 -7.42 -13.41
CA LYS A 42 16.10 -7.85 -12.02
C LYS A 42 16.48 -6.72 -11.06
N SER A 43 16.43 -5.46 -11.51
CA SER A 43 16.68 -4.29 -10.67
C SER A 43 15.79 -4.32 -9.41
N PRO A 44 16.35 -4.16 -8.20
CA PRO A 44 15.57 -4.07 -6.97
C PRO A 44 14.50 -2.98 -7.02
N PHE A 45 14.75 -1.86 -7.72
CA PHE A 45 13.77 -0.78 -7.89
C PHE A 45 12.54 -1.25 -8.67
N ARG A 46 12.74 -2.04 -9.73
CA ARG A 46 11.67 -2.62 -10.55
C ARG A 46 10.82 -3.57 -9.73
N ILE A 47 11.48 -4.48 -9.00
CA ILE A 47 10.83 -5.53 -8.22
C ILE A 47 10.05 -4.92 -7.07
N LYS A 48 10.63 -3.96 -6.36
CA LYS A 48 9.98 -3.20 -5.31
C LYS A 48 8.75 -2.45 -5.79
N SER A 49 8.85 -1.78 -6.94
CA SER A 49 7.72 -1.06 -7.54
C SER A 49 6.61 -2.02 -7.97
N CYS A 50 6.98 -3.16 -8.58
CA CYS A 50 6.03 -4.22 -8.93
C CYS A 50 5.36 -4.82 -7.69
N LEU A 51 6.12 -5.10 -6.63
CA LEU A 51 5.59 -5.67 -5.38
C LEU A 51 4.56 -4.75 -4.74
N ASN A 52 4.88 -3.47 -4.59
CA ASN A 52 3.92 -2.48 -4.10
C ASN A 52 2.66 -2.42 -4.97
N TYR A 53 2.84 -2.39 -6.30
CA TYR A 53 1.73 -2.33 -7.25
C TYR A 53 0.84 -3.59 -7.19
N THR A 54 1.44 -4.78 -7.26
CA THR A 54 0.74 -6.08 -7.24
C THR A 54 0.03 -6.29 -5.91
N LEU A 55 0.68 -5.96 -4.78
CA LEU A 55 0.07 -6.03 -3.46
C LEU A 55 -1.14 -5.10 -3.37
N LYS A 56 -1.01 -3.85 -3.83
CA LYS A 56 -2.11 -2.89 -3.86
C LYS A 56 -3.26 -3.35 -4.74
N GLU A 57 -2.97 -3.78 -5.97
CA GLU A 57 -3.98 -4.26 -6.93
C GLU A 57 -4.71 -5.50 -6.39
N TYR A 58 -4.00 -6.42 -5.74
CA TYR A 58 -4.60 -7.58 -5.10
C TYR A 58 -5.58 -7.19 -3.98
N CYS A 59 -5.17 -6.29 -3.10
CA CYS A 59 -6.01 -5.82 -2.00
C CYS A 59 -7.24 -5.06 -2.50
N ASP A 60 -7.05 -4.14 -3.44
CA ASP A 60 -8.12 -3.32 -4.01
C ASP A 60 -9.17 -4.16 -4.75
N ASN A 61 -8.74 -5.18 -5.51
CA ASN A 61 -9.66 -5.99 -6.32
C ASN A 61 -10.37 -7.09 -5.53
N ASN A 62 -9.79 -7.59 -4.45
CA ASN A 62 -10.33 -8.72 -3.69
C ASN A 62 -10.90 -8.33 -2.32
N GLY A 63 -10.72 -7.08 -1.87
CA GLY A 63 -11.15 -6.62 -0.55
C GLY A 63 -10.31 -7.17 0.61
N ASN A 64 -9.12 -7.71 0.32
CA ASN A 64 -8.22 -8.27 1.33
C ASN A 64 -7.33 -7.18 1.94
N SER A 65 -7.10 -7.21 3.26
CA SER A 65 -6.15 -6.29 3.94
C SER A 65 -4.68 -6.76 3.86
N SER A 66 -4.45 -8.04 3.56
CA SER A 66 -3.11 -8.63 3.48
C SER A 66 -3.09 -9.84 2.53
N ILE A 67 -1.91 -10.26 2.11
CA ILE A 67 -1.71 -11.41 1.20
C ILE A 67 -0.67 -12.37 1.77
N ASP A 68 -0.82 -13.66 1.49
CA ASP A 68 0.26 -14.64 1.70
C ASP A 68 1.45 -14.36 0.77
N LYS A 69 2.67 -14.37 1.31
CA LYS A 69 3.87 -14.00 0.55
C LYS A 69 4.16 -14.95 -0.62
N PHE A 70 3.85 -16.25 -0.49
CA PHE A 70 4.05 -17.20 -1.59
C PHE A 70 3.02 -17.00 -2.69
N HIS A 71 1.79 -16.57 -2.34
CA HIS A 71 0.83 -16.14 -3.35
C HIS A 71 1.29 -14.85 -4.05
N LEU A 72 1.81 -13.88 -3.30
CA LEU A 72 2.40 -12.67 -3.86
C LEU A 72 3.55 -12.97 -4.84
N TYR A 73 4.43 -13.92 -4.53
CA TYR A 73 5.54 -14.33 -5.39
C TYR A 73 5.07 -14.88 -6.74
N LYS A 74 3.99 -15.66 -6.76
CA LYS A 74 3.39 -16.15 -8.01
C LYS A 74 2.87 -14.99 -8.86
N LEU A 75 2.17 -14.03 -8.25
CA LEU A 75 1.66 -12.85 -8.95
C LEU A 75 2.80 -11.97 -9.48
N LEU A 76 3.94 -11.91 -8.77
CA LEU A 76 5.15 -11.24 -9.20
C LEU A 76 5.80 -11.93 -10.39
N ASP A 77 5.94 -13.25 -10.37
CA ASP A 77 6.42 -14.03 -11.52
C ASP A 77 5.60 -13.73 -12.77
N ASP A 78 4.26 -13.75 -12.65
CA ASP A 78 3.36 -13.45 -13.76
C ASP A 78 3.53 -12.02 -14.29
N SER A 79 3.63 -11.04 -13.37
CA SER A 79 3.74 -9.61 -13.69
C SER A 79 5.10 -9.24 -14.29
N LEU A 80 6.18 -9.85 -13.80
CA LEU A 80 7.56 -9.56 -14.21
C LEU A 80 8.03 -10.45 -15.37
N ARG A 81 7.25 -11.47 -15.74
CA ARG A 81 7.61 -12.54 -16.70
C ARG A 81 8.83 -13.34 -16.22
N PHE A 82 8.85 -13.64 -14.93
CA PHE A 82 9.87 -14.44 -14.27
C PHE A 82 9.34 -15.85 -13.96
N SER A 83 10.23 -16.69 -13.43
CA SER A 83 9.87 -18.03 -12.97
C SER A 83 10.72 -18.36 -11.74
N LYS A 84 10.04 -18.67 -10.64
CA LYS A 84 10.63 -19.15 -9.37
C LYS A 84 11.76 -18.26 -8.86
N GLN A 85 11.52 -16.94 -8.80
CA GLN A 85 12.48 -15.98 -8.26
C GLN A 85 12.20 -15.60 -6.79
N ASP A 86 11.72 -16.56 -5.98
CA ASP A 86 11.30 -16.37 -4.59
C ASP A 86 12.38 -15.68 -3.73
N GLU A 87 13.65 -16.06 -3.87
CA GLU A 87 14.76 -15.45 -3.12
C GLU A 87 14.94 -13.96 -3.43
N LEU A 88 14.77 -13.60 -4.71
CA LEU A 88 14.86 -12.22 -5.17
C LEU A 88 13.71 -11.37 -4.60
N TYR A 89 12.51 -11.95 -4.51
CA TYR A 89 11.35 -11.30 -3.91
C TYR A 89 11.48 -11.19 -2.40
N GLU A 90 11.98 -12.22 -1.73
CA GLU A 90 12.20 -12.22 -0.28
C GLU A 90 13.19 -11.13 0.13
N ASN A 91 14.31 -10.98 -0.61
CA ASN A 91 15.29 -9.93 -0.34
C ASN A 91 14.68 -8.52 -0.37
N VAL A 92 13.86 -8.24 -1.40
CA VAL A 92 13.15 -6.95 -1.51
C VAL A 92 12.08 -6.80 -0.42
N LEU A 93 11.35 -7.87 -0.11
CA LEU A 93 10.32 -7.87 0.93
C LEU A 93 10.92 -7.59 2.32
N VAL A 94 12.08 -8.16 2.63
CA VAL A 94 12.83 -7.88 3.88
C VAL A 94 13.26 -6.42 3.94
N GLU A 95 13.77 -5.85 2.83
CA GLU A 95 14.12 -4.42 2.77
C GLU A 95 12.90 -3.52 3.01
N MET A 96 11.76 -3.85 2.40
CA MET A 96 10.52 -3.09 2.55
C MET A 96 9.95 -3.17 3.97
N LEU A 97 10.07 -4.33 4.63
CA LEU A 97 9.72 -4.50 6.04
C LEU A 97 10.62 -3.65 6.94
N ALA A 98 11.94 -3.64 6.68
CA ALA A 98 12.90 -2.85 7.44
C ALA A 98 12.66 -1.34 7.29
N LYS A 99 12.10 -0.91 6.15
CA LYS A 99 11.72 0.47 5.86
C LYS A 99 10.28 0.83 6.26
N GLU A 100 9.54 -0.10 6.90
CA GLU A 100 8.17 0.12 7.34
C GLU A 100 7.17 0.49 6.22
N GLU A 101 7.48 0.12 4.98
CA GLU A 101 6.60 0.34 3.83
C GLU A 101 5.48 -0.71 3.78
N ILE A 102 5.78 -1.90 4.30
CA ILE A 102 4.86 -3.03 4.49
C ILE A 102 5.05 -3.60 5.89
N TYR A 103 4.06 -4.34 6.37
CA TYR A 103 4.10 -4.99 7.68
C TYR A 103 3.64 -6.44 7.59
N LYS A 104 4.17 -7.29 8.47
CA LYS A 104 3.67 -8.66 8.66
C LYS A 104 2.37 -8.61 9.47
N THR A 105 1.33 -9.29 8.99
CA THR A 105 0.07 -9.48 9.73
C THR A 105 -0.01 -10.85 10.40
N SER A 106 0.71 -11.83 9.85
CA SER A 106 0.92 -13.16 10.42
C SER A 106 2.24 -13.74 9.88
N GLU A 107 2.59 -14.97 10.25
CA GLU A 107 3.88 -15.60 9.91
C GLU A 107 4.28 -15.45 8.42
N ASN A 108 3.34 -15.69 7.50
CA ASN A 108 3.56 -15.64 6.06
C ASN A 108 2.73 -14.57 5.33
N ARG A 109 2.06 -13.66 6.05
CA ARG A 109 1.23 -12.63 5.41
C ARG A 109 1.79 -11.23 5.59
N VAL A 110 1.69 -10.45 4.51
CA VAL A 110 2.13 -9.05 4.47
C VAL A 110 1.01 -8.12 4.00
N ALA A 111 1.04 -6.90 4.51
CA ALA A 111 0.10 -5.82 4.19
C ALA A 111 0.86 -4.53 3.87
N LEU A 112 0.26 -3.67 3.03
CA LEU A 112 0.72 -2.29 2.88
C LEU A 112 0.60 -1.56 4.22
N SER A 113 1.55 -0.68 4.51
CA SER A 113 1.55 0.17 5.71
C SER A 113 0.19 0.82 5.97
N MET A 114 -0.42 1.42 4.95
CA MET A 114 -1.74 2.04 5.06
C MET A 114 -2.83 1.07 5.53
N LEU A 115 -2.89 -0.15 4.98
CA LEU A 115 -3.90 -1.15 5.33
C LEU A 115 -3.66 -1.71 6.73
N TYR A 116 -2.40 -1.97 7.08
CA TYR A 116 -2.01 -2.42 8.40
C TYR A 116 -2.44 -1.43 9.50
N PHE A 117 -2.11 -0.14 9.32
CA PHE A 117 -2.49 0.89 10.29
C PHE A 117 -4.00 1.15 10.31
N SER A 118 -4.69 1.00 9.18
CA SER A 118 -6.16 1.09 9.13
C SER A 118 -6.80 -0.01 9.97
N GLU A 119 -6.35 -1.26 9.80
CA GLU A 119 -6.85 -2.41 10.58
C GLU A 119 -6.53 -2.27 12.07
N ARG A 120 -5.32 -1.81 12.41
CA ARG A 120 -4.93 -1.54 13.81
C ARG A 120 -5.80 -0.45 14.44
N SER A 121 -6.08 0.62 13.70
CA SER A 121 -6.94 1.72 14.15
C SER A 121 -8.37 1.24 14.43
N ILE A 122 -8.90 0.33 13.60
CA ILE A 122 -10.20 -0.31 13.82
C ILE A 122 -10.18 -1.15 15.11
N LEU A 123 -9.12 -1.95 15.31
CA LEU A 123 -8.97 -2.75 16.52
C LEU A 123 -8.87 -1.88 17.78
N GLU A 124 -8.05 -0.85 17.76
CA GLU A 124 -7.91 0.12 18.86
C GLU A 124 -9.24 0.82 19.17
N PHE A 125 -10.01 1.17 18.14
CA PHE A 125 -11.35 1.75 18.29
C PHE A 125 -12.31 0.82 19.03
N PHE A 126 -12.29 -0.49 18.73
CA PHE A 126 -13.11 -1.49 19.41
C PHE A 126 -12.64 -1.75 20.85
N ASN A 127 -11.32 -1.86 21.06
CA ASN A 127 -10.76 -2.05 22.40
C ASN A 127 -11.12 -0.89 23.32
N ARG A 128 -10.96 0.35 22.87
CA ARG A 128 -11.38 1.53 23.63
C ARG A 128 -12.86 1.48 24.01
N ARG A 129 -13.73 0.97 23.14
CA ARG A 129 -15.18 0.85 23.41
C ARG A 129 -15.53 -0.28 24.36
N LYS A 130 -14.76 -1.36 24.37
CA LYS A 130 -14.98 -2.49 25.29
C LYS A 130 -14.95 -2.02 26.76
N ASP A 131 -14.08 -1.06 27.06
CA ASP A 131 -13.87 -0.53 28.40
C ASP A 131 -14.81 0.65 28.72
N ASP A 132 -15.37 1.31 27.71
CA ASP A 132 -16.30 2.45 27.84
C ASP A 132 -17.78 2.00 27.77
N LYS A 133 -18.17 1.08 28.66
CA LYS A 133 -19.50 0.39 28.63
C LYS A 133 -20.70 1.31 28.83
N ASN A 134 -20.50 2.55 29.31
CA ASN A 134 -21.59 3.39 29.83
C ASN A 134 -21.71 4.76 29.15
N ARG A 135 -21.11 4.96 27.97
CA ARG A 135 -21.31 6.21 27.25
C ARG A 135 -22.69 6.21 26.58
N LYS A 136 -23.65 6.93 27.16
CA LYS A 136 -24.90 7.28 26.47
C LYS A 136 -24.52 8.04 25.21
N ILE A 137 -24.80 7.45 24.03
CA ILE A 137 -24.52 8.08 22.72
C ILE A 137 -25.30 9.41 22.63
N VAL A 138 -26.51 9.40 23.19
CA VAL A 138 -27.34 10.57 23.41
C VAL A 138 -28.05 10.41 24.76
N GLU A 139 -28.03 11.44 25.60
CA GLU A 139 -28.73 11.41 26.90
C GLU A 139 -30.25 11.51 26.73
N ASN A 140 -30.71 12.34 25.79
CA ASN A 140 -32.10 12.49 25.38
C ASN A 140 -32.23 12.44 23.85
N PHE A 141 -32.79 11.35 23.34
CA PHE A 141 -32.90 11.11 21.90
C PHE A 141 -33.76 12.14 21.17
N GLU A 142 -34.83 12.63 21.80
CA GLU A 142 -35.74 13.62 21.20
C GLU A 142 -35.04 14.96 21.00
N GLU A 143 -34.30 15.42 22.01
CA GLU A 143 -33.55 16.69 21.91
C GLU A 143 -32.45 16.64 20.82
N TYR A 144 -31.88 15.46 20.58
CA TYR A 144 -30.90 15.25 19.50
C TYR A 144 -31.56 15.31 18.12
N LEU A 145 -32.76 14.74 17.97
CA LEU A 145 -33.52 14.80 16.73
C LEU A 145 -33.90 16.24 16.39
N ASP A 146 -34.49 16.98 17.33
CA ASP A 146 -34.88 18.38 17.15
C ASP A 146 -33.70 19.26 16.71
N LYS A 147 -32.54 19.09 17.36
CA LYS A 147 -31.29 19.79 16.98
C LYS A 147 -30.82 19.43 15.58
N LYS A 148 -30.91 18.15 15.18
CA LYS A 148 -30.46 17.70 13.87
C LYS A 148 -31.39 18.17 12.75
N GLU A 149 -32.70 18.07 12.95
CA GLU A 149 -33.70 18.56 12.02
C GLU A 149 -33.57 20.08 11.82
N SER A 150 -33.35 20.84 12.89
CA SER A 150 -33.13 22.30 12.81
C SER A 150 -31.82 22.68 12.10
N SER A 151 -30.79 21.83 12.17
CA SER A 151 -29.47 22.08 11.55
C SER A 151 -29.39 21.67 10.07
N LEU A 152 -30.34 20.88 9.59
CA LEU A 152 -30.46 20.41 8.21
C LEU A 152 -31.42 21.28 7.37
N GLY A 153 -31.94 22.37 7.96
CA GLY A 153 -32.73 23.40 7.28
C GLY A 153 -31.93 24.28 6.34
#